data_AF-A0A7D8V1J5-F1
#
_entry.id   AF-A0A7D8V1J5-F1
#
_cell.length_a   1.000
_cell.length_b   1.000
_cell.length_c   1.000
_cell.angle_alpha   90.00
_cell.angle_beta   90.00
_cell.angle_gamma   90.00
#
_symmetry.space_group_name_H-M   'P 1'
#
loop_
_entity.id
_entity.type
_entity.pdbx_description
1 polymer ?
#
loop_
_entity_poly.entity_id
_entity_poly.type
_entity_poly.pdbx_seq_one_letter_code
_entity_poly.pdbx_strand_id
1 'polypeptide(L)' 'MDEETAAMAAMMGFGGFGTSKGQEVEGNDVGGAKTHKKRTWRQYMNRRGGFNRALDKI' A
#
# COMPACT_ATOMS: atom_id res chain seq x y z
N MET A 1 28.03 -36.42 6.71
CA MET A 1 26.60 -36.20 7.00
C MET A 1 25.89 -37.43 6.50
N ASP A 2 25.23 -38.13 7.41
CA ASP A 2 24.25 -39.16 7.09
C ASP A 2 23.14 -38.58 6.21
N GLU A 3 22.67 -39.36 5.25
CA GLU A 3 21.74 -38.89 4.22
C GLU A 3 20.40 -38.43 4.80
N GLU A 4 20.02 -38.99 5.94
CA GLU A 4 18.85 -38.60 6.72
C GLU A 4 18.98 -37.20 7.34
N THR A 5 20.16 -36.83 7.88
CA THR A 5 20.37 -35.47 8.40
C THR A 5 20.51 -34.45 7.28
N ALA A 6 21.07 -34.84 6.13
CA ALA A 6 21.13 -34.00 4.94
C ALA A 6 19.73 -33.70 4.37
N ALA A 7 18.85 -34.71 4.34
CA ALA A 7 17.45 -34.55 3.93
C ALA A 7 16.65 -33.70 4.93
N MET A 8 16.83 -33.89 6.24
CA MET A 8 16.21 -33.03 7.27
C MET A 8 16.72 -31.59 7.18
N ALA A 9 18.02 -31.38 6.96
CA ALA A 9 18.59 -30.06 6.79
C ALA A 9 17.99 -29.35 5.57
N ALA A 10 17.85 -30.05 4.44
CA ALA A 10 17.22 -29.52 3.24
C ALA A 10 15.73 -29.18 3.45
N MET A 11 14.96 -30.04 4.13
CA MET A 11 13.56 -29.77 4.46
C MET A 11 13.39 -28.57 5.40
N MET A 12 14.31 -28.38 6.33
CA MET A 12 14.33 -27.22 7.24
C MET A 12 14.92 -25.95 6.59
N GLY A 13 15.33 -26.01 5.30
CA GLY A 13 15.88 -24.88 4.55
C GLY A 13 17.39 -24.65 4.70
N PHE A 14 18.10 -25.52 5.44
CA PHE A 14 19.55 -25.50 5.59
C PHE A 14 20.24 -26.21 4.40
N GLY A 15 20.13 -25.62 3.21
CA GLY A 15 20.78 -26.13 1.99
C GLY A 15 21.47 -25.06 1.14
N GLY A 16 21.19 -23.78 1.39
CA GLY A 16 21.75 -22.64 0.66
C GLY A 16 21.02 -21.34 0.98
N PHE A 17 21.59 -20.19 0.61
CA PHE A 17 20.95 -18.89 0.80
C PHE A 17 20.13 -18.50 -0.44
N GLY A 18 18.80 -18.54 -0.32
CA GLY A 18 17.87 -17.98 -1.30
C GLY A 18 17.48 -16.53 -0.97
N THR A 19 16.83 -15.84 -1.91
CA THR A 19 16.25 -14.51 -1.69
C THR A 19 14.79 -14.48 -2.14
N SER A 20 13.94 -13.77 -1.39
CA SER A 20 12.56 -13.45 -1.79
C SER A 20 12.48 -12.16 -2.61
N LYS A 21 13.61 -11.55 -2.99
CA LYS A 21 13.62 -10.30 -3.75
C LYS A 21 12.93 -10.48 -5.10
N GLY A 22 11.85 -9.73 -5.31
CA GLY A 22 11.05 -9.77 -6.54
C GLY A 22 10.09 -10.96 -6.64
N GLN A 23 9.98 -11.77 -5.58
CA GLN A 23 8.98 -12.82 -5.49
C GLN A 23 7.76 -12.30 -4.72
N GLU A 24 6.58 -12.66 -5.20
CA GLU A 24 5.33 -12.42 -4.48
C GLU A 24 5.24 -13.39 -3.28
N VAL A 25 4.89 -12.85 -2.12
CA VAL A 25 4.73 -13.62 -0.87
C VAL A 25 3.28 -13.49 -0.45
N GLU A 26 2.58 -14.63 -0.35
CA GLU A 26 1.18 -14.68 0.05
C GLU A 26 0.97 -13.97 1.39
N GLY A 27 -0.01 -13.06 1.45
CA GLY A 27 -0.31 -12.24 2.63
C GLY A 27 0.54 -10.98 2.79
N ASN A 28 1.55 -10.74 1.95
CA ASN A 28 2.33 -9.50 1.90
C ASN A 28 1.76 -8.45 0.93
N ASP A 29 0.54 -8.66 0.47
CA ASP A 29 -0.24 -7.77 -0.40
C ASP A 29 -1.11 -6.78 0.40
N VAL A 30 -1.20 -6.98 1.73
CA VAL A 30 -2.02 -6.16 2.61
C VAL A 30 -1.33 -4.85 2.97
N GLY A 31 -1.94 -3.73 2.60
CA GLY A 31 -1.48 -2.39 2.94
C GLY A 31 -2.64 -1.41 3.08
N GLY A 32 -2.44 -0.35 3.88
CA GLY A 32 -3.45 0.69 4.09
C GLY A 32 -2.89 2.09 3.86
N ALA A 33 -3.65 2.94 3.19
CA ALA A 33 -3.32 4.36 3.01
C ALA A 33 -4.30 5.23 3.82
N LYS A 34 -3.76 6.11 4.68
CA LYS A 34 -4.56 7.09 5.44
C LYS A 34 -4.67 8.39 4.65
N THR A 35 -5.74 8.53 3.86
CA THR A 35 -5.96 9.74 3.07
C THR A 35 -6.81 10.76 3.84
N HIS A 36 -6.22 11.90 4.19
CA HIS A 36 -6.94 13.03 4.79
C HIS A 36 -7.42 14.00 3.70
N LYS A 37 -8.73 14.03 3.45
CA LYS A 37 -9.34 15.07 2.62
C LYS A 37 -9.45 16.36 3.42
N LYS A 38 -8.86 17.45 2.92
CA LYS A 38 -9.04 18.79 3.53
C LYS A 38 -10.50 19.20 3.36
N ARG A 39 -11.11 19.73 4.43
CA ARG A 39 -12.45 20.30 4.37
C ARG A 39 -12.39 21.60 3.57
N THR A 40 -13.05 21.62 2.42
CA THR A 40 -13.21 22.81 1.59
C THR A 40 -14.48 23.56 2.00
N TRP A 41 -14.46 24.89 1.96
CA TRP A 41 -15.66 25.72 2.11
C TRP A 41 -16.04 26.31 0.76
N ARG A 42 -17.30 26.74 0.64
CA ARG A 42 -17.80 27.43 -0.55
C ARG A 42 -17.93 28.90 -0.22
N GLN A 43 -17.36 29.77 -1.04
CA GLN A 43 -17.53 31.21 -0.89
C GLN A 43 -18.88 31.63 -1.49
N TYR A 44 -19.82 32.09 -0.66
CA TYR A 44 -21.14 32.54 -1.10
C TYR A 44 -21.22 34.07 -1.33
N MET A 45 -20.59 34.85 -0.45
CA MET A 45 -20.63 36.32 -0.51
C MET A 45 -19.54 36.89 -1.43
N ASN A 46 -19.84 38.03 -2.05
CA ASN A 46 -18.94 38.82 -2.91
C ASN A 46 -18.33 38.04 -4.09
N ARG A 47 -19.12 37.13 -4.68
CA ARG A 47 -18.71 36.35 -5.84
C ARG A 47 -18.79 37.19 -7.12
N ARG A 48 -17.77 37.08 -7.97
CA ARG A 48 -17.80 37.65 -9.34
C ARG A 48 -18.65 36.74 -10.23
N GLY A 49 -19.70 37.28 -10.86
CA GLY A 49 -20.51 36.54 -11.86
C GLY A 49 -21.93 36.15 -11.45
N GLY A 50 -22.46 36.70 -10.34
CA GLY A 50 -23.89 36.61 -10.00
C GLY A 50 -24.32 35.32 -9.28
N PHE A 51 -25.58 35.30 -8.85
CA PHE A 51 -26.11 34.31 -7.89
C PHE A 51 -26.20 32.88 -8.46
N ASN A 52 -26.49 32.72 -9.76
CA ASN A 52 -26.76 31.41 -10.40
C ASN A 52 -25.53 30.73 -11.05
N ARG A 53 -24.30 31.15 -10.73
CA ARG A 53 -23.08 30.42 -11.17
C ARG A 53 -22.68 29.34 -10.18
N ALA A 54 -22.00 28.30 -10.68
CA ALA A 54 -21.36 27.29 -9.83
C ALA A 54 -20.43 27.94 -8.81
N LEU A 55 -20.53 27.51 -7.55
CA LEU A 55 -19.66 28.00 -6.47
C LEU A 55 -18.24 27.48 -6.68
N ASP A 56 -17.27 28.36 -6.54
CA ASP A 56 -15.86 28.00 -6.65
C ASP A 56 -15.50 26.98 -5.56
N LYS A 57 -14.75 25.96 -5.97
CA LYS A 57 -14.05 25.08 -5.03
C LYS A 57 -12.75 25.79 -4.70
N ILE A 58 -12.59 26.20 -3.44
CA ILE A 58 -11.29 26.55 -2.86
C ILE A 58 -10.72 25.29 -2.22
#